data_AF-A0A1M7DVF8-F1
#
_entry.id   AF-A0A1M7DVF8-F1
#
_cell.length_a   1.000
_cell.length_b   1.000
_cell.length_c   1.000
_cell.angle_alpha   90.00
_cell.angle_beta   90.00
_cell.angle_gamma   90.00
#
_symmetry.space_group_name_H-M   'P 1'
#
loop_
_entity.id
_entity.type
_entity.pdbx_description
1 polymer ?
#
loop_
_entity_poly.entity_id
_entity_poly.type
_entity_poly.pdbx_seq_one_letter_code
_entity_poly.pdbx_strand_id
1 'polypeptide(L)'
;MAVTGINRIDELTLNLTCPNRIQASVIESKLYDFARNDLMESLDKVMKSFAPEDDIILDRIAIDLGTVPAEDSLKHILQNLSDELEHALRAQLLEKQCEPVAKILQESCSRRLSLEKSAILEKEINNQISEWSREHSDEKFDPLRIAEVILKRIQSQAPGLDIRQIACSVFEQLKKLGEKKKPTPTTRIPLAGDCGIVLLAPYIPMLLDKAGCTANKAFKDDSSRALAVSLLNYTVYGSYTVPPTEISIAQILCGLDPAIGPVEECELSEEQKTLANSLLAGVIANWNAIGHSTPDGLRASFLIRQGTLNDSEEGPLLTVENSAYDILLDKLPWGYSTVKLPWMKTPLHVKWR
;
A
#
# COMPACT_ATOMS: atom_id res chain seq x y z
N MET A 1 19.12 10.18 -9.37
CA MET A 1 19.96 9.01 -9.03
C MET A 1 19.11 7.78 -9.26
N ALA A 2 19.59 6.81 -10.05
CA ALA A 2 18.83 5.61 -10.37
C ALA A 2 18.50 4.85 -9.08
N VAL A 3 17.21 4.69 -8.78
CA VAL A 3 16.74 3.79 -7.72
C VAL A 3 17.08 2.39 -8.22
N THR A 4 18.18 1.83 -7.74
CA THR A 4 18.49 0.42 -7.97
C THR A 4 17.47 -0.39 -7.20
N GLY A 5 16.45 -0.89 -7.89
CA GLY A 5 15.54 -1.88 -7.34
C GLY A 5 16.36 -3.04 -6.78
N ILE A 6 16.13 -3.39 -5.52
CA ILE A 6 16.85 -4.48 -4.87
C ILE A 6 16.05 -5.75 -5.14
N ASN A 7 16.55 -6.57 -6.06
CA ASN A 7 16.01 -7.92 -6.28
C ASN A 7 16.40 -8.80 -5.09
N ARG A 8 15.42 -9.47 -4.47
CA ARG A 8 15.64 -10.35 -3.33
C ARG A 8 15.07 -11.72 -3.62
N ILE A 9 15.93 -12.74 -3.50
CA ILE A 9 15.56 -14.15 -3.57
C ILE A 9 15.72 -14.71 -2.15
N ASP A 10 14.61 -15.12 -1.52
CA ASP A 10 14.64 -15.68 -0.17
C ASP A 10 15.18 -17.11 -0.14
N GLU A 11 14.86 -17.91 -1.16
CA GLU A 11 15.30 -19.28 -1.28
C GLU A 11 15.57 -19.64 -2.74
N LEU A 12 16.75 -20.22 -3.01
CA LEU A 12 17.15 -20.72 -4.32
C LEU A 12 17.54 -22.20 -4.18
N THR A 13 16.83 -23.08 -4.88
CA THR A 13 17.16 -24.51 -4.92
C THR A 13 17.52 -24.94 -6.33
N LEU A 14 18.74 -25.46 -6.51
CA LEU A 14 19.21 -26.05 -7.77
C LEU A 14 19.33 -27.57 -7.61
N ASN A 15 18.51 -28.33 -8.34
CA ASN A 15 18.53 -29.79 -8.33
C ASN A 15 19.23 -30.30 -9.59
N LEU A 16 20.33 -31.06 -9.42
CA LEU A 16 21.08 -31.65 -10.52
C LEU A 16 21.11 -33.18 -10.39
N THR A 17 20.81 -33.87 -11.49
CA THR A 17 20.95 -35.32 -11.58
C THR A 17 22.08 -35.65 -12.54
N CYS A 18 23.09 -36.37 -12.06
CA CYS A 18 24.24 -36.80 -12.86
C CYS A 18 24.11 -38.29 -13.23
N PRO A 19 24.51 -38.70 -14.45
CA PRO A 19 24.36 -40.08 -14.89
C PRO A 19 25.36 -41.05 -14.24
N ASN A 20 26.48 -40.56 -13.70
CA ASN A 20 27.44 -41.36 -12.97
C ASN A 20 28.19 -40.55 -11.90
N ARG A 21 28.82 -41.27 -10.96
CA ARG A 21 29.53 -40.69 -9.80
C ARG A 21 30.77 -39.87 -10.20
N ILE A 22 31.42 -40.21 -11.31
CA ILE A 22 32.62 -39.51 -11.79
C ILE A 22 32.23 -38.09 -12.22
N GLN A 23 31.19 -37.96 -13.04
CA GLN A 23 30.66 -36.66 -13.47
C GLN A 23 30.09 -35.86 -12.30
N ALA A 24 29.42 -36.53 -11.35
CA ALA A 24 28.92 -35.88 -10.14
C ALA A 24 30.06 -35.20 -9.34
N SER A 25 31.17 -35.91 -9.11
CA SER A 25 32.33 -35.36 -8.40
C SER A 25 33.00 -34.20 -9.13
N VAL A 26 33.08 -34.28 -10.47
CA VAL A 26 33.63 -33.19 -11.30
C VAL A 26 32.75 -31.94 -11.19
N ILE A 27 31.43 -32.09 -11.27
CA ILE A 27 30.48 -30.98 -11.15
C ILE A 27 30.51 -30.41 -9.72
N GLU A 28 30.47 -31.26 -8.70
CA GLU A 28 30.51 -30.87 -7.28
C GLU A 28 31.73 -29.98 -6.97
N SER A 29 32.91 -30.32 -7.50
CA SER A 29 34.12 -29.52 -7.31
C SER A 29 34.07 -28.10 -7.87
N LYS A 30 33.19 -27.86 -8.87
CA LYS A 30 33.00 -26.57 -9.54
C LYS A 30 31.72 -25.86 -9.10
N LEU A 31 30.80 -26.59 -8.48
CA LEU A 31 29.44 -26.12 -8.18
C LEU A 31 29.44 -24.93 -7.23
N TYR A 32 30.35 -24.91 -6.26
CA TYR A 32 30.42 -23.82 -5.28
C TYR A 32 30.81 -22.48 -5.94
N ASP A 33 31.86 -22.48 -6.75
CA ASP A 33 32.32 -21.28 -7.46
C ASP A 33 31.30 -20.83 -8.51
N PHE A 34 30.70 -21.79 -9.21
CA PHE A 34 29.61 -21.57 -10.15
C PHE A 34 28.40 -20.90 -9.46
N ALA A 35 27.93 -21.46 -8.35
CA ALA A 35 26.76 -20.97 -7.64
C ALA A 35 27.01 -19.58 -7.04
N ARG A 36 28.22 -19.32 -6.54
CA ARG A 36 28.57 -18.05 -5.90
C ARG A 36 28.80 -16.92 -6.89
N ASN A 37 29.33 -17.22 -8.07
CA ASN A 37 29.72 -16.20 -9.05
C ASN A 37 28.81 -16.25 -10.27
N ASP A 38 28.98 -17.25 -11.14
CA ASP A 38 28.35 -17.27 -12.46
C ASP A 38 26.82 -17.29 -12.38
N LEU A 39 26.26 -18.10 -11.47
CA LEU A 39 24.82 -18.23 -11.27
C LEU A 39 24.22 -16.92 -10.75
N MET A 40 24.83 -16.33 -9.72
CA MET A 40 24.35 -15.07 -9.15
C MET A 40 24.44 -13.92 -10.16
N GLU A 41 25.53 -13.84 -10.92
CA GLU A 41 25.69 -12.82 -11.97
C GLU A 41 24.64 -12.98 -13.08
N SER A 42 24.34 -14.22 -13.48
CA SER A 42 23.31 -14.51 -14.48
C SER A 42 21.91 -14.15 -13.97
N LEU A 43 21.57 -14.52 -12.74
CA LEU A 43 20.31 -14.16 -12.10
C LEU A 43 20.17 -12.65 -12.00
N ASP A 44 21.19 -11.96 -11.50
CA ASP A 44 21.21 -10.49 -11.40
C ASP A 44 20.99 -9.82 -12.76
N LYS A 45 21.64 -10.34 -13.81
CA LYS A 45 21.53 -9.80 -15.16
C LYS A 45 20.11 -9.94 -15.70
N VAL A 46 19.50 -11.12 -15.56
CA VAL A 46 18.12 -11.36 -15.99
C VAL A 46 17.18 -10.50 -15.16
N MET A 47 17.27 -10.51 -13.83
CA MET A 47 16.39 -9.71 -12.98
C MET A 47 16.53 -8.20 -13.22
N LYS A 48 17.72 -7.68 -13.55
CA LYS A 48 17.91 -6.26 -13.91
C LYS A 48 17.30 -5.89 -15.26
N SER A 49 17.12 -6.84 -16.18
CA SER A 49 16.43 -6.56 -17.45
C SER A 49 14.93 -6.34 -17.23
N PHE A 50 14.40 -6.87 -16.13
CA PHE A 50 13.05 -6.63 -15.64
C PHE A 50 13.03 -5.49 -14.62
N ALA A 51 12.60 -4.31 -15.06
CA ALA A 51 12.33 -3.18 -14.18
C ALA A 51 10.83 -2.93 -14.12
N PRO A 52 10.05 -3.72 -13.36
CA PRO A 52 8.65 -3.44 -13.18
C PRO A 52 8.46 -2.07 -12.53
N GLU A 53 7.35 -1.40 -12.86
CA GLU A 53 7.01 -0.10 -12.29
C GLU A 53 6.62 -0.20 -10.81
N ASP A 54 6.20 -1.39 -10.35
CA ASP A 54 5.74 -1.68 -8.98
C ASP A 54 6.57 -2.81 -8.34
N ASP A 55 6.62 -2.83 -7.00
CA ASP A 55 7.21 -3.93 -6.24
C ASP A 55 6.38 -5.20 -6.44
N ILE A 56 6.98 -6.23 -7.03
CA ILE A 56 6.30 -7.48 -7.35
C ILE A 56 6.86 -8.61 -6.48
N ILE A 57 5.98 -9.25 -5.74
CA ILE A 57 6.28 -10.44 -4.94
C ILE A 57 5.79 -11.66 -5.71
N LEU A 58 6.70 -12.59 -5.95
CA LEU A 58 6.42 -13.88 -6.57
C LEU A 58 6.61 -14.97 -5.52
N ASP A 59 5.57 -15.76 -5.26
CA ASP A 59 5.61 -16.78 -4.21
C ASP A 59 6.58 -17.91 -4.56
N ARG A 60 6.63 -18.32 -5.83
CA ARG A 60 7.52 -19.38 -6.33
C ARG A 60 7.65 -19.34 -7.86
N ILE A 61 8.86 -19.50 -8.35
CA ILE A 61 9.14 -19.83 -9.76
C ILE A 61 9.80 -21.21 -9.81
N ALA A 62 9.26 -22.11 -10.63
CA ALA A 62 9.86 -23.41 -10.89
C ALA A 62 10.22 -23.50 -12.36
N ILE A 63 11.50 -23.78 -12.64
CA ILE A 63 12.04 -23.87 -14.00
C ILE A 63 12.62 -25.26 -14.19
N ASP A 64 12.24 -25.91 -15.28
CA ASP A 64 12.86 -27.14 -15.73
C ASP A 64 13.86 -26.82 -16.85
N LEU A 65 15.15 -27.05 -16.57
CA LEU A 65 16.25 -26.78 -17.51
C LEU A 65 16.49 -27.97 -18.47
N GLY A 66 15.77 -29.07 -18.29
CA GLY A 66 15.89 -30.27 -19.09
C GLY A 66 17.25 -30.96 -18.95
N THR A 67 17.65 -31.67 -20.00
CA THR A 67 18.92 -32.40 -20.05
C THR A 67 19.99 -31.57 -20.76
N VAL A 68 21.11 -31.34 -20.08
CA VAL A 68 22.27 -30.64 -20.64
C VAL A 68 23.39 -31.61 -21.03
N PRO A 69 24.20 -31.30 -22.06
CA PRO A 69 25.41 -32.06 -22.37
C PRO A 69 26.39 -32.12 -21.18
N ALA A 70 27.15 -33.20 -21.08
CA ALA A 70 28.14 -33.37 -20.01
C ALA A 70 29.38 -32.45 -20.20
N GLU A 71 29.71 -32.11 -21.45
CA GLU A 71 30.72 -31.11 -21.78
C GLU A 71 30.15 -29.71 -21.57
N ASP A 72 30.92 -28.82 -20.93
CA ASP A 72 30.50 -27.45 -20.62
C ASP A 72 29.11 -27.36 -19.94
N SER A 73 28.72 -28.39 -19.18
CA SER A 73 27.39 -28.54 -18.57
C SER A 73 26.94 -27.31 -17.78
N LEU A 74 27.82 -26.73 -16.99
CA LEU A 74 27.54 -25.52 -16.20
C LEU A 74 27.24 -24.29 -17.09
N LYS A 75 27.90 -24.14 -18.24
CA LYS A 75 27.60 -23.05 -19.18
C LYS A 75 26.24 -23.25 -19.84
N HIS A 76 25.93 -24.49 -20.25
CA HIS A 76 24.61 -24.83 -20.79
C HIS A 76 23.50 -24.59 -19.78
N ILE A 77 23.73 -24.90 -18.49
CA ILE A 77 22.79 -24.59 -17.41
C ILE A 77 22.53 -23.08 -17.32
N LEU A 78 23.57 -22.23 -17.37
CA LEU A 78 23.38 -20.78 -17.30
C LEU A 78 22.59 -20.22 -18.48
N GLN A 79 22.87 -20.72 -19.68
CA GLN A 79 22.20 -20.25 -20.88
C GLN A 79 20.71 -20.64 -20.84
N ASN A 80 20.41 -21.92 -20.60
CA ASN A 80 19.03 -22.40 -20.48
C ASN A 80 18.29 -21.71 -19.33
N LEU A 81 18.96 -21.50 -18.19
CA LEU A 81 18.37 -20.80 -17.05
C LEU A 81 18.02 -19.37 -17.41
N SER A 82 18.88 -18.66 -18.12
CA SER A 82 18.63 -17.27 -18.49
C SER A 82 17.38 -17.15 -19.35
N ASP A 83 17.30 -17.98 -20.41
CA ASP A 83 16.20 -17.95 -21.36
C ASP A 83 14.87 -18.36 -20.70
N GLU A 84 14.88 -19.46 -19.94
CA GLU A 84 13.67 -19.97 -19.27
C GLU A 84 13.22 -19.09 -18.11
N LEU A 85 14.15 -18.50 -17.36
CA LEU A 85 13.83 -17.55 -16.30
C LEU A 85 13.25 -16.27 -16.88
N GLU A 86 13.80 -15.76 -17.99
CA GLU A 86 13.27 -14.57 -18.67
C GLU A 86 11.82 -14.81 -19.11
N HIS A 87 11.56 -15.95 -19.75
CA HIS A 87 10.21 -16.33 -20.17
C HIS A 87 9.25 -16.54 -18.99
N ALA A 88 9.68 -17.25 -17.95
CA ALA A 88 8.88 -17.49 -16.75
C ALA A 88 8.55 -16.20 -15.99
N LEU A 89 9.52 -15.29 -15.86
CA LEU A 89 9.33 -13.98 -15.25
C LEU A 89 8.35 -13.15 -16.05
N ARG A 90 8.46 -13.06 -17.39
CA ARG A 90 7.49 -12.34 -18.23
C ARG A 90 6.06 -12.82 -18.00
N ALA A 91 5.85 -14.13 -18.04
CA ALA A 91 4.52 -14.72 -17.85
C ALA A 91 3.95 -14.41 -16.45
N GLN A 92 4.76 -14.58 -15.40
CA GLN A 92 4.35 -14.30 -14.02
C GLN A 92 4.11 -12.81 -13.76
N LEU A 93 4.95 -11.94 -14.34
CA LEU A 93 4.80 -10.49 -14.25
C LEU A 93 3.48 -10.05 -14.88
N LEU A 94 3.19 -10.58 -16.07
CA LEU A 94 1.98 -10.28 -16.81
C LEU A 94 0.75 -10.81 -16.08
N GLU A 95 0.82 -12.02 -15.52
CA GLU A 95 -0.25 -12.60 -14.70
C GLU A 95 -0.54 -11.73 -13.45
N LYS A 96 0.48 -11.27 -12.74
CA LYS A 96 0.34 -10.33 -11.63
C LYS A 96 -0.24 -8.97 -12.07
N GLN A 97 0.20 -8.44 -13.20
CA GLN A 97 -0.37 -7.21 -13.78
C GLN A 97 -1.85 -7.38 -14.18
N CYS A 98 -2.28 -8.60 -14.53
CA CYS A 98 -3.66 -8.93 -14.84
C CYS A 98 -4.55 -9.12 -13.60
N GLU A 99 -3.99 -9.31 -12.39
CA GLU A 99 -4.76 -9.56 -11.16
C GLU A 99 -5.82 -8.47 -10.85
N PRO A 100 -5.51 -7.16 -10.96
CA PRO A 100 -6.52 -6.11 -10.81
C PRO A 100 -7.64 -6.22 -11.84
N VAL A 101 -7.32 -6.62 -13.07
CA VAL A 101 -8.30 -6.83 -14.15
C VAL A 101 -9.19 -8.04 -13.84
N ALA A 102 -8.60 -9.13 -13.36
CA ALA A 102 -9.31 -10.32 -12.88
C ALA A 102 -10.33 -9.95 -11.80
N LYS A 103 -9.89 -9.22 -10.78
CA LYS A 103 -10.72 -8.81 -9.64
C LYS A 103 -11.87 -7.92 -10.08
N ILE A 104 -11.62 -6.95 -10.96
CA ILE A 104 -12.65 -6.07 -11.54
C ILE A 104 -13.71 -6.88 -12.30
N LEU A 105 -13.28 -7.85 -13.11
CA LEU A 105 -14.18 -8.74 -13.84
C LEU A 105 -15.00 -9.61 -12.89
N GLN A 106 -14.37 -10.20 -11.88
CA GLN A 106 -15.03 -11.04 -10.88
C GLN A 106 -16.06 -10.26 -10.05
N GLU A 107 -15.69 -9.09 -9.53
CA GLU A 107 -16.61 -8.21 -8.78
C GLU A 107 -17.78 -7.73 -9.65
N SER A 108 -17.53 -7.40 -10.92
CA SER A 108 -18.57 -6.95 -11.84
C SER A 108 -19.55 -8.08 -12.19
N CYS A 109 -19.06 -9.32 -12.30
CA CYS A 109 -19.87 -10.49 -12.62
C CYS A 109 -20.62 -11.04 -11.40
N SER A 110 -20.00 -11.10 -10.22
CA SER A 110 -20.59 -11.67 -9.00
C SER A 110 -21.81 -10.87 -8.51
N ARG A 111 -21.82 -9.55 -8.70
CA ARG A 111 -22.98 -8.69 -8.38
C ARG A 111 -24.25 -9.02 -9.18
N ARG A 112 -24.15 -9.83 -10.23
CA ARG A 112 -25.23 -10.09 -11.19
C ARG A 112 -25.55 -11.57 -11.38
N LEU A 113 -24.85 -12.46 -10.68
CA LEU A 113 -24.97 -13.91 -10.81
C LEU A 113 -25.28 -14.55 -9.45
N SER A 114 -25.88 -15.75 -9.47
CA SER A 114 -26.04 -16.56 -8.25
C SER A 114 -24.67 -17.08 -7.77
N LEU A 115 -24.54 -17.34 -6.46
CA LEU A 115 -23.29 -17.78 -5.82
C LEU A 115 -22.62 -18.99 -6.51
N GLU A 116 -23.42 -19.97 -6.95
CA GLU A 116 -22.90 -21.14 -7.66
C GLU A 116 -22.34 -20.79 -9.05
N LYS A 117 -22.94 -19.82 -9.74
CA LYS A 117 -22.51 -19.38 -11.08
C LYS A 117 -21.34 -18.41 -11.02
N SER A 118 -21.23 -17.60 -9.94
CA SER A 118 -20.10 -16.71 -9.74
C SER A 118 -18.81 -17.48 -9.47
N ALA A 119 -18.84 -18.53 -8.63
CA ALA A 119 -17.66 -19.33 -8.34
C ALA A 119 -17.09 -20.06 -9.58
N ILE A 120 -17.98 -20.58 -10.45
CA ILE A 120 -17.57 -21.20 -11.72
C ILE A 120 -16.92 -20.15 -12.63
N LEU A 121 -17.50 -18.96 -12.71
CA LEU A 121 -17.01 -17.89 -13.57
C LEU A 121 -15.71 -17.27 -13.05
N GLU A 122 -15.53 -17.15 -11.73
CA GLU A 122 -14.27 -16.69 -11.11
C GLU A 122 -13.11 -17.61 -11.47
N LYS A 123 -13.33 -18.92 -11.36
CA LYS A 123 -12.35 -19.94 -11.74
C LYS A 123 -12.02 -19.86 -13.24
N GLU A 124 -13.03 -19.65 -14.08
CA GLU A 124 -12.85 -19.50 -15.52
C GLU A 124 -12.08 -18.22 -15.87
N ILE A 125 -12.42 -17.08 -15.26
CA ILE A 125 -11.70 -15.80 -15.46
C ILE A 125 -10.22 -15.98 -15.12
N ASN A 126 -9.90 -16.61 -14.00
CA ASN A 126 -8.51 -16.86 -13.61
C ASN A 126 -7.81 -17.78 -14.63
N ASN A 127 -8.46 -18.86 -15.08
CA ASN A 127 -7.87 -19.75 -16.08
C ASN A 127 -7.59 -19.02 -17.41
N GLN A 128 -8.53 -18.21 -17.88
CA GLN A 128 -8.38 -17.42 -19.11
C GLN A 128 -7.26 -16.38 -19.01
N ILE A 129 -7.05 -15.79 -17.83
CA ILE A 129 -5.93 -14.86 -17.58
C ILE A 129 -4.60 -15.58 -17.57
N SER A 130 -4.50 -16.74 -16.91
CA SER A 130 -3.27 -17.55 -16.90
C SER A 130 -2.93 -18.06 -18.30
N GLU A 131 -3.91 -18.50 -19.09
CA GLU A 131 -3.71 -18.90 -20.50
C GLU A 131 -3.24 -17.72 -21.36
N TRP A 132 -3.93 -16.57 -21.28
CA TRP A 132 -3.56 -15.38 -22.03
C TRP A 132 -2.15 -14.89 -21.70
N SER A 133 -1.78 -14.90 -20.41
CA SER A 133 -0.46 -14.45 -19.94
C SER A 133 0.69 -15.34 -20.43
N ARG A 134 0.43 -16.63 -20.70
CA ARG A 134 1.41 -17.53 -21.33
C ARG A 134 1.52 -17.30 -22.82
N GLU A 135 0.41 -17.08 -23.51
CA GLU A 135 0.38 -16.90 -24.97
C GLU A 135 0.95 -15.54 -25.41
N HIS A 136 0.89 -14.52 -24.55
CA HIS A 136 1.22 -13.13 -24.88
C HIS A 136 2.31 -12.56 -23.95
N SER A 137 3.20 -13.42 -23.43
CA SER A 137 4.28 -13.04 -22.50
C SER A 137 5.19 -11.93 -23.02
N ASP A 138 5.30 -11.78 -24.35
CA ASP A 138 6.09 -10.75 -25.03
C ASP A 138 5.30 -9.49 -25.43
N GLU A 139 3.97 -9.47 -25.27
CA GLU A 139 3.14 -8.31 -25.62
C GLU A 139 3.07 -7.28 -24.49
N LYS A 140 2.95 -6.00 -24.87
CA LYS A 140 2.73 -4.92 -23.92
C LYS A 140 1.35 -5.08 -23.25
N PHE A 141 1.34 -5.07 -21.93
CA PHE A 141 0.11 -5.15 -21.13
C PHE A 141 -0.88 -4.02 -21.48
N ASP A 142 -2.08 -4.41 -21.92
CA ASP A 142 -3.22 -3.52 -22.16
C ASP A 142 -4.46 -4.06 -21.42
N PRO A 143 -4.84 -3.44 -20.28
CA PRO A 143 -5.97 -3.87 -19.47
C PRO A 143 -7.30 -3.95 -20.23
N LEU A 144 -7.51 -3.05 -21.19
CA LEU A 144 -8.77 -2.96 -21.92
C LEU A 144 -8.88 -4.09 -22.94
N ARG A 145 -7.79 -4.36 -23.67
CA ARG A 145 -7.72 -5.47 -24.62
C ARG A 145 -7.93 -6.82 -23.92
N ILE A 146 -7.33 -7.00 -22.76
CA ILE A 146 -7.47 -8.22 -21.95
C ILE A 146 -8.91 -8.40 -21.49
N ALA A 147 -9.50 -7.35 -20.89
CA ALA A 147 -10.88 -7.38 -20.44
C ALA A 147 -11.86 -7.65 -21.59
N GLU A 148 -11.65 -7.06 -22.76
CA GLU A 148 -12.48 -7.28 -23.94
C GLU A 148 -12.42 -8.74 -24.43
N VAL A 149 -11.21 -9.32 -24.51
CA VAL A 149 -11.02 -10.72 -24.93
C VAL A 149 -11.70 -11.67 -23.96
N ILE A 150 -11.51 -11.48 -22.65
CA ILE A 150 -12.11 -12.32 -21.61
C ILE A 150 -13.63 -12.21 -21.63
N LEU A 151 -14.19 -11.00 -21.75
CA LEU A 151 -15.65 -10.80 -21.81
C LEU A 151 -16.27 -11.45 -23.06
N LYS A 152 -15.60 -11.43 -24.21
CA LYS A 152 -16.06 -12.13 -25.43
C LYS A 152 -16.02 -13.65 -25.27
N ARG A 153 -15.00 -14.20 -24.60
CA ARG A 153 -14.92 -15.64 -24.30
C ARG A 153 -16.00 -16.07 -23.30
N ILE A 154 -16.28 -15.25 -22.28
CA ILE A 154 -17.37 -15.50 -21.33
C ILE A 154 -18.74 -15.45 -22.02
N GLN A 155 -18.94 -14.53 -22.97
CA GLN A 155 -20.18 -14.41 -23.73
C GLN A 155 -20.54 -15.68 -24.51
N SER A 156 -19.55 -16.32 -25.13
CA SER A 156 -19.78 -17.53 -25.92
C SER A 156 -20.21 -18.71 -25.06
N GLN A 157 -19.81 -18.72 -23.78
CA GLN A 157 -20.15 -19.76 -22.82
C GLN A 157 -21.43 -19.44 -22.01
N ALA A 158 -21.81 -18.17 -21.88
CA ALA A 158 -22.99 -17.72 -21.13
C ALA A 158 -23.81 -16.65 -21.90
N PRO A 159 -24.63 -17.05 -22.89
CA PRO A 159 -25.36 -16.12 -23.79
C PRO A 159 -26.48 -15.31 -23.12
N GLY A 160 -26.80 -15.55 -21.84
CA GLY A 160 -27.84 -14.83 -21.08
C GLY A 160 -27.34 -13.65 -20.24
N LEU A 161 -26.05 -13.33 -20.30
CA LEU A 161 -25.42 -12.27 -19.51
C LEU A 161 -25.47 -10.92 -20.26
N ASP A 162 -25.94 -9.85 -19.62
CA ASP A 162 -25.89 -8.50 -20.22
C ASP A 162 -24.46 -7.93 -20.17
N ILE A 163 -23.68 -8.33 -21.17
CA ILE A 163 -22.27 -7.98 -21.31
C ILE A 163 -22.07 -6.50 -21.59
N ARG A 164 -23.07 -5.79 -22.15
CA ARG A 164 -22.93 -4.35 -22.41
C ARG A 164 -22.82 -3.59 -21.09
N GLN A 165 -23.67 -3.93 -20.13
CA GLN A 165 -23.67 -3.27 -18.84
C GLN A 165 -22.51 -3.74 -17.93
N ILE A 166 -21.95 -4.95 -18.15
CA ILE A 166 -20.73 -5.41 -17.48
C ILE A 166 -19.50 -4.70 -18.07
N ALA A 167 -19.41 -4.63 -19.40
CA ALA A 167 -18.34 -3.95 -20.10
C ALA A 167 -18.26 -2.46 -19.73
N CYS A 168 -19.38 -1.76 -19.59
CA CYS A 168 -19.38 -0.37 -19.12
C CYS A 168 -18.82 -0.24 -17.69
N SER A 169 -19.21 -1.12 -16.76
CA SER A 169 -18.71 -1.12 -15.37
C SER A 169 -17.22 -1.41 -15.32
N VAL A 170 -16.77 -2.42 -16.05
CA VAL A 170 -15.36 -2.82 -16.16
C VAL A 170 -14.55 -1.70 -16.81
N PHE A 171 -15.05 -1.09 -17.89
CA PHE A 171 -14.38 0.03 -18.56
C PHE A 171 -14.25 1.26 -17.66
N GLU A 172 -15.27 1.62 -16.89
CA GLU A 172 -15.18 2.73 -15.92
C GLU A 172 -14.19 2.43 -14.79
N GLN A 173 -14.16 1.19 -14.29
CA GLN A 173 -13.21 0.78 -13.26
C GLN A 173 -11.77 0.71 -13.78
N LEU A 174 -11.56 0.23 -15.01
CA LEU A 174 -10.26 0.20 -15.68
C LEU A 174 -9.79 1.60 -16.09
N LYS A 175 -10.70 2.51 -16.46
CA LYS A 175 -10.37 3.92 -16.73
C LYS A 175 -9.92 4.63 -15.46
N LYS A 176 -10.58 4.40 -14.32
CA LYS A 176 -10.11 4.84 -13.00
C LYS A 176 -8.74 4.24 -12.63
N LEU A 177 -8.44 3.03 -13.12
CA LEU A 177 -7.13 2.39 -12.98
C LEU A 177 -6.07 3.05 -13.87
N GLY A 178 -6.42 3.43 -15.11
CA GLY A 178 -5.53 4.07 -16.09
C GLY A 178 -5.28 5.58 -15.87
N GLU A 179 -6.23 6.29 -15.27
CA GLU A 179 -6.06 7.70 -14.84
C GLU A 179 -5.04 7.85 -13.69
N LYS A 180 -4.60 6.74 -13.08
CA LYS A 180 -3.50 6.69 -12.10
C LYS A 180 -2.09 6.58 -12.71
N LYS A 181 -1.91 6.60 -14.04
CA LYS A 181 -0.58 6.50 -14.68
C LYS A 181 -0.16 7.78 -15.44
N LYS A 182 0.53 8.69 -14.74
CA LYS A 182 1.60 9.54 -15.29
C LYS A 182 2.75 9.60 -14.27
N PRO A 183 4.00 9.37 -14.69
CA PRO A 183 5.11 9.20 -13.78
C PRO A 183 5.59 10.55 -13.24
N THR A 184 5.45 10.73 -11.93
CA THR A 184 6.25 11.64 -11.11
C THR A 184 6.62 10.79 -9.89
N PRO A 185 7.87 10.85 -9.38
CA PRO A 185 8.46 9.79 -8.57
C PRO A 185 7.56 9.40 -7.38
N THR A 186 7.15 8.13 -7.33
CA THR A 186 6.20 7.60 -6.35
C THR A 186 6.87 7.49 -4.98
N THR A 187 6.76 8.55 -4.19
CA THR A 187 6.60 8.38 -2.75
C THR A 187 5.18 7.85 -2.57
N ARG A 188 5.01 6.60 -2.10
CA ARG A 188 3.72 6.06 -1.68
C ARG A 188 3.11 7.09 -0.71
N ILE A 189 2.05 7.79 -1.14
CA ILE A 189 1.48 8.87 -0.31
C ILE A 189 0.69 8.20 0.81
N PRO A 190 1.15 8.24 2.06
CA PRO A 190 0.58 7.39 3.09
C PRO A 190 -0.79 7.94 3.53
N LEU A 191 -1.71 7.02 3.79
CA LEU A 191 -3.07 7.32 4.24
C LEU A 191 -3.11 7.48 5.76
N ALA A 192 -3.82 8.49 6.23
CA ALA A 192 -4.08 8.76 7.65
C ALA A 192 -5.58 8.97 7.91
N GLY A 193 -6.08 8.48 9.05
CA GLY A 193 -7.51 8.53 9.42
C GLY A 193 -7.85 9.51 10.53
N ASP A 194 -6.83 10.08 11.17
CA ASP A 194 -6.92 11.05 12.26
C ASP A 194 -6.63 12.47 11.79
N CYS A 195 -6.77 12.77 10.49
CA CYS A 195 -6.31 14.03 9.89
C CYS A 195 -6.94 15.27 10.52
N GLY A 196 -8.16 15.13 11.05
CA GLY A 196 -8.87 16.25 11.64
C GLY A 196 -8.34 16.73 12.98
N ILE A 197 -7.43 15.97 13.60
CA ILE A 197 -6.72 16.38 14.83
C ILE A 197 -6.03 17.74 14.70
N VAL A 198 -5.66 18.16 13.49
CA VAL A 198 -5.02 19.46 13.24
C VAL A 198 -5.91 20.64 13.64
N LEU A 199 -7.24 20.49 13.68
CA LEU A 199 -8.14 21.52 14.20
C LEU A 199 -7.96 21.77 15.70
N LEU A 200 -7.42 20.78 16.42
CA LEU A 200 -7.17 20.85 17.86
C LEU A 200 -5.81 21.46 18.19
N ALA A 201 -4.98 21.79 17.19
CA ALA A 201 -3.61 22.26 17.37
C ALA A 201 -3.41 23.36 18.44
N PRO A 202 -4.27 24.39 18.55
CA PRO A 202 -4.12 25.42 19.59
C PRO A 202 -4.25 24.88 21.02
N TYR A 203 -4.97 23.77 21.20
CA TYR A 203 -5.29 23.18 22.49
C TYR A 203 -4.33 22.06 22.90
N ILE A 204 -3.61 21.45 21.95
CA ILE A 204 -2.71 20.32 22.19
C ILE A 204 -1.60 20.64 23.21
N PRO A 205 -0.89 21.78 23.16
CA PRO A 205 0.15 22.07 24.15
C PRO A 205 -0.37 22.06 25.59
N MET A 206 -1.53 22.67 25.82
CA MET A 206 -2.15 22.70 27.14
C MET A 206 -2.63 21.31 27.57
N LEU A 207 -3.18 20.51 26.66
CA LEU A 207 -3.60 19.14 26.94
C LEU A 207 -2.43 18.30 27.45
N LEU A 208 -1.32 18.32 26.71
CA LEU A 208 -0.16 17.48 26.99
C LEU A 208 0.64 17.97 28.21
N ASP A 209 0.62 19.27 28.51
CA ASP A 209 1.17 19.81 29.76
C ASP A 209 0.36 19.32 30.97
N LYS A 210 -0.98 19.46 30.92
CA LYS A 210 -1.88 19.02 32.00
C LYS A 210 -1.92 17.51 32.19
N ALA A 211 -1.74 16.73 31.12
CA ALA A 211 -1.61 15.29 31.18
C ALA A 211 -0.24 14.83 31.72
N GLY A 212 0.68 15.76 31.97
CA GLY A 212 2.01 15.48 32.48
C GLY A 212 2.99 14.93 31.43
N CYS A 213 2.66 15.01 30.14
CA CYS A 213 3.53 14.51 29.06
C CYS A 213 4.67 15.49 28.75
N THR A 214 4.42 16.79 28.94
CA THR A 214 5.38 17.85 28.62
C THR A 214 5.74 18.69 29.84
N ALA A 215 6.90 19.34 29.79
CA ALA A 215 7.34 20.36 30.72
C ALA A 215 8.24 21.35 29.97
N ASN A 216 8.11 22.65 30.25
CA ASN A 216 8.89 23.70 29.60
C ASN A 216 8.88 23.61 28.05
N LYS A 217 7.71 23.33 27.46
CA LYS A 217 7.51 23.21 26.00
C LYS A 217 8.23 22.04 25.33
N ALA A 218 8.69 21.04 26.09
CA ALA A 218 9.32 19.83 25.57
C ALA A 218 8.73 18.57 26.23
N PHE A 219 8.84 17.41 25.57
CA PHE A 219 8.51 16.12 26.18
C PHE A 219 9.51 15.77 27.27
N LYS A 220 9.04 15.17 28.37
CA LYS A 220 9.90 14.76 29.50
C LYS A 220 10.82 13.60 29.13
N ASP A 221 10.27 12.61 28.44
CA ASP A 221 10.92 11.39 27.98
C ASP A 221 10.10 10.76 26.84
N ASP A 222 10.62 9.67 26.25
CA ASP A 222 9.93 8.97 25.15
C ASP A 222 8.65 8.24 25.62
N SER A 223 8.59 7.77 26.87
CA SER A 223 7.36 7.19 27.45
C SER A 223 6.24 8.22 27.54
N SER A 224 6.55 9.45 27.94
CA SER A 224 5.63 10.58 27.96
C SER A 224 5.18 10.98 26.55
N ARG A 225 6.03 10.80 25.54
CA ARG A 225 5.67 11.01 24.13
C ARG A 225 4.73 9.91 23.61
N ALA A 226 4.97 8.64 23.95
CA ALA A 226 4.06 7.54 23.61
C ALA A 226 2.68 7.69 24.28
N LEU A 227 2.66 8.12 25.54
CA LEU A 227 1.44 8.47 26.26
C LEU A 227 0.69 9.63 25.57
N ALA A 228 1.41 10.64 25.10
CA ALA A 228 0.81 11.76 24.37
C ALA A 228 0.17 11.32 23.04
N VAL A 229 0.82 10.43 22.28
CA VAL A 229 0.24 9.83 21.06
C VAL A 229 -1.06 9.10 21.40
N SER A 230 -1.04 8.28 22.46
CA SER A 230 -2.22 7.51 22.90
C SER A 230 -3.37 8.43 23.33
N LEU A 231 -3.05 9.50 24.06
CA LEU A 231 -4.03 10.51 24.49
C LEU A 231 -4.64 11.27 23.32
N LEU A 232 -3.84 11.63 22.32
CA LEU A 232 -4.30 12.28 21.11
C LEU A 232 -5.17 11.35 20.25
N ASN A 233 -4.79 10.08 20.12
CA ASN A 233 -5.61 9.05 19.46
C ASN A 233 -6.96 8.90 20.17
N TYR A 234 -6.99 8.82 21.50
CA TYR A 234 -8.25 8.80 22.27
C TYR A 234 -9.07 10.10 22.09
N THR A 235 -8.40 11.25 21.95
CA THR A 235 -9.10 12.51 21.69
C THR A 235 -9.84 12.45 20.35
N VAL A 236 -9.23 11.88 19.31
CA VAL A 236 -9.82 11.74 17.96
C VAL A 236 -10.86 10.61 17.89
N TYR A 237 -10.51 9.42 18.36
CA TYR A 237 -11.33 8.23 18.17
C TYR A 237 -12.25 7.92 19.35
N GLY A 238 -11.96 8.40 20.57
CA GLY A 238 -12.76 8.06 21.74
C GLY A 238 -12.87 6.55 21.93
N SER A 239 -14.10 6.01 21.79
CA SER A 239 -14.39 4.57 21.81
C SER A 239 -14.62 3.96 20.41
N TYR A 240 -14.46 4.74 19.33
CA TYR A 240 -14.57 4.25 17.96
C TYR A 240 -13.36 3.38 17.59
N THR A 241 -13.58 2.41 16.71
CA THR A 241 -12.50 1.59 16.14
C THR A 241 -11.57 2.46 15.31
N VAL A 242 -10.27 2.40 15.59
CA VAL A 242 -9.22 3.07 14.82
C VAL A 242 -9.11 2.39 13.44
N PRO A 243 -9.24 3.12 12.32
CA PRO A 243 -9.04 2.55 10.99
C PRO A 243 -7.58 2.08 10.82
N PRO A 244 -7.32 0.99 10.07
CA PRO A 244 -5.97 0.59 9.73
C PRO A 244 -5.36 1.60 8.76
N THR A 245 -4.50 2.49 9.26
CA THR A 245 -3.86 3.57 8.49
C THR A 245 -2.35 3.44 8.54
N GLU A 246 -1.67 3.89 7.47
CA GLU A 246 -0.22 3.77 7.32
C GLU A 246 0.52 4.81 8.16
N ILE A 247 -0.12 5.96 8.42
CA ILE A 247 0.41 7.06 9.23
C ILE A 247 -0.62 7.47 10.29
N SER A 248 -0.11 7.93 11.43
CA SER A 248 -0.87 8.68 12.43
C SER A 248 -0.41 10.14 12.46
N ILE A 249 -1.36 11.06 12.25
CA ILE A 249 -1.10 12.49 12.40
C ILE A 249 -0.83 12.84 13.87
N ALA A 250 -1.43 12.13 14.83
CA ALA A 250 -1.10 12.27 16.24
C ALA A 250 0.41 12.02 16.53
N GLN A 251 1.03 11.02 15.91
CA GLN A 251 2.48 10.78 16.02
C GLN A 251 3.30 11.97 15.50
N ILE A 252 2.93 12.49 14.33
CA ILE A 252 3.61 13.64 13.71
C ILE A 252 3.48 14.89 14.59
N LEU A 253 2.30 15.15 15.16
CA LEU A 253 2.08 16.26 16.08
C LEU A 253 2.87 16.10 17.38
N CYS A 254 3.19 14.88 17.80
CA CYS A 254 4.13 14.59 18.89
C CYS A 254 5.62 14.73 18.47
N GLY A 255 5.90 15.18 17.24
CA GLY A 255 7.26 15.39 16.74
C GLY A 255 7.99 14.11 16.34
N LEU A 256 7.27 13.00 16.15
CA LEU A 256 7.82 11.76 15.63
C LEU A 256 7.92 11.80 14.10
N ASP A 257 8.92 11.10 13.59
CA ASP A 257 9.12 10.95 12.15
C ASP A 257 8.04 10.01 11.58
N PRO A 258 7.32 10.39 10.51
CA PRO A 258 6.32 9.54 9.87
C PRO A 258 6.88 8.20 9.35
N ALA A 259 8.20 8.08 9.14
CA ALA A 259 8.85 6.82 8.77
C ALA A 259 8.95 5.82 9.94
N ILE A 260 8.75 6.28 11.18
CA ILE A 260 8.67 5.40 12.35
C ILE A 260 7.26 4.78 12.34
N GLY A 261 7.20 3.45 12.42
CA GLY A 261 5.94 2.72 12.51
C GLY A 261 5.07 3.14 13.70
N PRO A 262 3.85 2.59 13.81
CA PRO A 262 2.93 2.92 14.90
C PRO A 262 3.61 2.70 16.26
N VAL A 263 3.52 3.70 17.13
CA VAL A 263 4.00 3.61 18.52
C VAL A 263 3.05 2.73 19.31
N GLU A 264 3.62 1.91 20.21
CA GLU A 264 2.84 1.06 21.11
C GLU A 264 1.89 1.91 21.97
N GLU A 265 0.61 1.56 21.95
CA GLU A 265 -0.42 2.29 22.70
C GLU A 265 -0.23 2.11 24.21
N CYS A 266 -0.27 3.23 24.93
CA CYS A 266 -0.22 3.25 26.37
C CYS A 266 -1.64 3.24 26.94
N GLU A 267 -1.83 2.52 28.06
CA GLU A 267 -3.09 2.54 28.78
C GLU A 267 -3.35 3.94 29.38
N LEU A 268 -4.52 4.51 29.08
CA LEU A 268 -4.94 5.81 29.57
C LEU A 268 -5.77 5.68 30.85
N SER A 269 -5.42 6.46 31.87
CA SER A 269 -6.23 6.64 33.06
C SER A 269 -7.54 7.37 32.77
N GLU A 270 -8.55 7.17 33.62
CA GLU A 270 -9.83 7.87 33.52
C GLU A 270 -9.69 9.39 33.67
N GLU A 271 -8.69 9.87 34.42
CA GLU A 271 -8.38 11.30 34.54
C GLU A 271 -7.91 11.89 33.20
N GLN A 272 -7.04 11.17 32.49
CA GLN A 272 -6.55 11.57 31.16
C GLN A 272 -7.66 11.57 30.11
N LYS A 273 -8.52 10.54 30.11
CA LYS A 273 -9.70 10.49 29.23
C LYS A 273 -10.67 11.64 29.53
N THR A 274 -10.89 11.93 30.81
CA THR A 274 -11.72 13.06 31.26
C THR A 274 -11.14 14.39 30.79
N LEU A 275 -9.82 14.56 30.84
CA LEU A 275 -9.12 15.74 30.37
C LEU A 275 -9.28 15.94 28.85
N ALA A 276 -9.14 14.87 28.06
CA ALA A 276 -9.38 14.89 26.61
C ALA A 276 -10.82 15.29 26.27
N ASN A 277 -11.82 14.69 26.93
CA ASN A 277 -13.23 15.02 26.72
C ASN A 277 -13.56 16.46 27.14
N SER A 278 -12.93 16.96 28.21
CA SER A 278 -13.08 18.36 28.65
C SER A 278 -12.49 19.35 27.63
N LEU A 279 -11.39 18.99 26.97
CA LEU A 279 -10.83 19.78 25.87
C LEU A 279 -11.79 19.85 24.68
N LEU A 280 -12.38 18.71 24.27
CA LEU A 280 -13.37 18.69 23.18
C LEU A 280 -14.59 19.55 23.51
N ALA A 281 -15.09 19.51 24.75
CA ALA A 281 -16.15 20.40 25.20
C ALA A 281 -15.75 21.88 25.10
N GLY A 282 -14.51 22.22 25.46
CA GLY A 282 -13.96 23.57 25.30
C GLY A 282 -13.84 24.00 23.83
N VAL A 283 -13.47 23.10 22.92
CA VAL A 283 -13.42 23.36 21.47
C VAL A 283 -14.82 23.64 20.93
N ILE A 284 -15.82 22.84 21.32
CA ILE A 284 -17.22 23.03 20.92
C ILE A 284 -17.74 24.39 21.43
N ALA A 285 -17.47 24.73 22.68
CA ALA A 285 -17.87 26.00 23.26
C ALA A 285 -17.24 27.22 22.56
N ASN A 286 -16.05 27.05 21.99
CA ASN A 286 -15.36 28.12 21.25
C ASN A 286 -15.71 28.16 19.76
N TRP A 287 -16.32 27.10 19.19
CA TRP A 287 -16.70 27.01 17.79
C TRP A 287 -18.23 27.08 17.63
N ASN A 288 -18.80 28.27 17.80
CA ASN A 288 -20.26 28.46 17.82
C ASN A 288 -21.01 27.94 16.57
N ALA A 289 -20.34 27.83 15.42
CA ALA A 289 -20.97 27.39 14.17
C ALA A 289 -21.35 25.90 14.12
N ILE A 290 -20.75 25.06 14.97
CA ILE A 290 -21.12 23.64 15.08
C ILE A 290 -22.28 23.39 16.07
N GLY A 291 -22.84 24.47 16.65
CA GLY A 291 -24.07 24.44 17.45
C GLY A 291 -23.97 23.56 18.71
N HIS A 292 -25.03 22.81 19.01
CA HIS A 292 -25.10 21.90 20.15
C HIS A 292 -24.45 20.53 19.85
N SER A 293 -23.27 20.52 19.23
CA SER A 293 -22.52 19.28 19.00
C SER A 293 -22.09 18.66 20.33
N THR A 294 -21.96 17.34 20.34
CA THR A 294 -21.30 16.59 21.42
C THR A 294 -19.84 16.34 21.06
N PRO A 295 -18.98 15.91 22.02
CA PRO A 295 -17.64 15.44 21.70
C PRO A 295 -17.63 14.37 20.61
N ASP A 296 -18.55 13.40 20.65
CA ASP A 296 -18.64 12.36 19.61
C ASP A 296 -19.12 12.90 18.25
N GLY A 297 -20.04 13.87 18.26
CA GLY A 297 -20.43 14.59 17.05
C GLY A 297 -19.27 15.34 16.40
N LEU A 298 -18.41 15.96 17.21
CA LEU A 298 -17.18 16.63 16.75
C LEU A 298 -16.20 15.60 16.17
N ARG A 299 -16.02 14.44 16.84
CA ARG A 299 -15.17 13.34 16.34
C ARG A 299 -15.61 12.88 14.96
N ALA A 300 -16.86 12.47 14.83
CA ALA A 300 -17.39 11.89 13.59
C ALA A 300 -17.43 12.88 12.42
N SER A 301 -17.65 14.17 12.70
CA SER A 301 -17.80 15.18 11.64
C SER A 301 -16.46 15.77 11.19
N PHE A 302 -15.54 15.98 12.15
CA PHE A 302 -14.35 16.80 11.92
C PHE A 302 -13.02 16.17 12.32
N LEU A 303 -12.96 15.21 13.26
CA LEU A 303 -11.67 14.66 13.71
C LEU A 303 -11.29 13.36 13.01
N ILE A 304 -12.24 12.44 12.85
CA ILE A 304 -12.05 11.16 12.14
C ILE A 304 -12.18 11.44 10.64
N ARG A 305 -11.08 11.89 10.03
CA ARG A 305 -11.03 12.31 8.64
C ARG A 305 -9.87 11.64 7.93
N GLN A 306 -10.19 11.07 6.78
CA GLN A 306 -9.19 10.50 5.90
C GLN A 306 -8.42 11.60 5.19
N GLY A 307 -7.17 11.30 4.89
CA GLY A 307 -6.29 12.21 4.18
C GLY A 307 -4.97 11.54 3.84
N THR A 308 -4.13 12.31 3.16
CA THR A 308 -2.86 11.86 2.63
C THR A 308 -1.75 12.81 3.07
N LEU A 309 -0.58 12.27 3.41
CA LEU A 309 0.58 13.06 3.80
C LEU A 309 1.63 13.05 2.68
N ASN A 310 1.99 14.22 2.18
CA ASN A 310 3.02 14.37 1.14
C ASN A 310 4.22 15.13 1.69
N ASP A 311 5.43 14.80 1.23
CA ASP A 311 6.58 15.67 1.44
C ASP A 311 6.51 16.87 0.50
N SER A 312 6.85 18.05 1.01
CA SER A 312 6.99 19.27 0.22
C SER A 312 8.27 20.02 0.63
N GLU A 313 8.72 20.97 -0.20
CA GLU A 313 9.91 21.78 0.09
C GLU A 313 9.78 22.58 1.41
N GLU A 314 8.55 22.89 1.83
CA GLU A 314 8.26 23.67 3.04
C GLU A 314 7.98 22.79 4.29
N GLY A 315 8.04 21.46 4.15
CA GLY A 315 7.71 20.49 5.18
C GLY A 315 6.59 19.53 4.77
N PRO A 316 6.15 18.63 5.67
CA PRO A 316 5.06 17.70 5.37
C PRO A 316 3.74 18.46 5.11
N LEU A 317 3.02 18.04 4.07
CA LEU A 317 1.74 18.58 3.63
C LEU A 317 0.65 17.52 3.78
N LEU A 318 -0.25 17.76 4.74
CA LEU A 318 -1.45 16.98 4.97
C LEU A 318 -2.58 17.46 4.05
N THR A 319 -3.09 16.59 3.19
CA THR A 319 -4.29 16.84 2.38
C THR A 319 -5.46 16.04 2.94
N VAL A 320 -6.49 16.72 3.44
CA VAL A 320 -7.66 16.10 4.05
C VAL A 320 -8.75 15.89 3.00
N GLU A 321 -9.42 14.75 3.01
CA GLU A 321 -10.56 14.48 2.13
C GLU A 321 -11.74 15.40 2.47
N ASN A 322 -12.46 15.90 1.46
CA ASN A 322 -13.58 16.81 1.64
C ASN A 322 -14.87 16.08 2.07
N SER A 323 -15.70 16.75 2.86
CA SER A 323 -17.02 16.30 3.31
C SER A 323 -18.01 17.48 3.38
N ALA A 324 -19.31 17.16 3.41
CA ALA A 324 -20.37 18.15 3.47
C ALA A 324 -20.28 19.08 4.71
N TYR A 325 -19.77 18.57 5.83
CA TYR A 325 -19.60 19.35 7.07
C TYR A 325 -18.53 20.44 6.96
N ASP A 326 -17.63 20.34 5.98
CA ASP A 326 -16.47 21.24 5.88
C ASP A 326 -16.88 22.69 5.63
N ILE A 327 -18.11 22.95 5.15
CA ILE A 327 -18.67 24.30 5.04
C ILE A 327 -18.60 25.08 6.36
N LEU A 328 -18.62 24.40 7.51
CA LEU A 328 -18.55 25.02 8.82
C LEU A 328 -17.13 25.46 9.22
N LEU A 329 -16.09 24.98 8.52
CA LEU A 329 -14.69 25.40 8.76
C LEU A 329 -14.47 26.88 8.44
N ASP A 330 -15.27 27.48 7.56
CA ASP A 330 -15.23 28.92 7.25
C ASP A 330 -15.60 29.80 8.47
N LYS A 331 -16.16 29.19 9.51
CA LYS A 331 -16.54 29.83 10.77
C LYS A 331 -15.67 29.39 11.95
N LEU A 332 -14.59 28.65 11.70
CA LEU A 332 -13.64 28.30 12.75
C LEU A 332 -12.89 29.57 13.20
N PRO A 333 -12.83 29.88 14.51
CA PRO A 333 -12.26 31.15 14.97
C PRO A 333 -10.72 31.17 15.03
N TRP A 334 -10.04 30.07 14.68
CA TRP A 334 -8.59 29.96 14.66
C TRP A 334 -8.08 29.33 13.37
N GLY A 335 -6.80 29.54 13.07
CA GLY A 335 -6.16 28.96 11.89
C GLY A 335 -5.74 27.51 12.10
N TYR A 336 -5.75 26.74 11.01
CA TYR A 336 -5.33 25.33 10.96
C TYR A 336 -4.43 24.99 9.77
N SER A 337 -4.18 25.93 8.85
CA SER A 337 -3.43 25.72 7.61
C SER A 337 -1.94 25.42 7.83
N THR A 338 -1.37 25.88 8.94
CA THR A 338 0.02 25.63 9.31
C THR A 338 0.08 25.33 10.80
N VAL A 339 0.43 24.10 11.16
CA VAL A 339 0.52 23.62 12.53
C VAL A 339 1.97 23.44 12.91
N LYS A 340 2.43 24.19 13.92
CA LYS A 340 3.77 24.06 14.50
C LYS A 340 3.67 24.09 16.02
N LEU A 341 3.73 22.91 16.63
CA LEU A 341 3.76 22.74 18.08
C LEU A 341 5.18 22.95 18.62
N PRO A 342 5.35 23.27 19.92
CA PRO A 342 6.63 23.75 20.44
C PRO A 342 7.82 22.79 20.29
N TRP A 343 7.56 21.48 20.24
CA TRP A 343 8.56 20.42 20.12
C TRP A 343 8.75 19.91 18.68
N MET A 344 7.99 20.41 17.71
CA MET A 344 8.11 19.98 16.31
C MET A 344 9.32 20.63 15.64
N LYS A 345 10.08 19.83 14.87
CA LYS A 345 11.23 20.32 14.08
C LYS A 345 10.77 21.17 12.90
N THR A 346 9.81 20.67 12.14
CA THR A 346 9.22 21.32 10.95
C THR A 346 7.73 21.56 11.16
N PRO A 347 7.15 22.62 10.57
CA PRO A 347 5.70 22.80 10.57
C PRO A 347 5.02 21.72 9.72
N LEU A 348 3.79 21.34 10.09
CA LEU A 348 2.87 20.57 9.27
C LEU A 348 1.95 21.53 8.53
N HIS A 349 1.96 21.49 7.20
CA HIS A 349 1.04 22.25 6.37
C HIS A 349 -0.23 21.45 6.12
N VAL A 350 -1.39 22.12 6.09
CA VAL A 350 -2.69 21.49 5.97
C VAL A 350 -3.46 22.08 4.80
N LYS A 351 -3.80 21.22 3.85
CA LYS A 351 -4.74 21.47 2.76
C LYS A 351 -6.04 20.73 3.03
N TRP A 352 -7.04 21.44 3.54
CA TRP A 352 -8.40 20.91 3.75
C TRP A 352 -9.38 21.39 2.66
N ARG A 353 -8.95 22.27 1.76
CA ARG A 353 -9.73 22.73 0.60
C ARG A 353 -8.82 23.04 -0.57
#